data_AF-A0A820XYF5-F1
#
_entry.id   AF-A0A820XYF5-F1
#
_cell.length_a   1.000
_cell.length_b   1.000
_cell.length_c   1.000
_cell.angle_alpha   90.00
_cell.angle_beta   90.00
_cell.angle_gamma   90.00
#
_symmetry.space_group_name_H-M   'P 1'
#
loop_
_entity.id
_entity.type
_entity.pdbx_description
1 polymer ?
#
loop_
_entity_poly.entity_id
_entity_poly.type
_entity_poly.pdbx_seq_one_letter_code
_entity_poly.pdbx_strand_id
1 'polypeptide(L)'
;MASSSFNDKHSALRFADVGALSKRMLAPIDGYEKAPLVSLEEAVKPLVNIVPKIERNVYVVQENCQNQEDGLTTDESASIMLYTKNLVSWFLYLRLILTALARLPSKRRSVFRGVKENA
;
A
#
# COMPACT_ATOMS: atom_id res chain seq x y z
N MET A 1 14.87 -17.06 -41.19
CA MET A 1 13.68 -17.59 -40.48
C MET A 1 14.16 -18.28 -39.21
N ALA A 2 13.86 -17.69 -38.05
CA ALA A 2 13.92 -18.37 -36.75
C ALA A 2 13.02 -17.55 -35.81
N SER A 3 11.76 -17.92 -35.77
CA SER A 3 10.78 -17.45 -34.79
C SER A 3 11.11 -18.09 -33.44
N SER A 4 11.84 -17.40 -32.57
CA SER A 4 11.92 -17.78 -31.16
C SER A 4 10.78 -17.09 -30.42
N SER A 5 9.71 -17.88 -30.22
CA SER A 5 8.59 -17.58 -29.35
C SER A 5 9.11 -17.27 -27.94
N PHE A 6 9.07 -16.00 -27.54
CA PHE A 6 9.33 -15.63 -26.15
C PHE A 6 8.14 -16.09 -25.32
N ASN A 7 8.40 -17.09 -24.48
CA ASN A 7 7.45 -17.75 -23.60
C ASN A 7 6.96 -16.77 -22.53
N ASP A 8 5.93 -16.01 -22.88
CA ASP A 8 5.30 -14.96 -22.09
C ASP A 8 4.35 -15.53 -21.02
N LYS A 9 4.83 -16.52 -20.25
CA LYS A 9 4.01 -17.26 -19.26
C LYS A 9 4.39 -17.01 -17.80
N HIS A 10 5.41 -16.19 -17.54
CA HIS A 10 5.87 -15.91 -16.18
C HIS A 10 5.57 -14.48 -15.67
N SER A 11 5.09 -13.58 -16.53
CA SER A 11 4.70 -12.21 -16.16
C SER A 11 3.30 -12.12 -15.53
N ALA A 12 2.41 -13.07 -15.83
CA ALA A 12 1.01 -13.03 -15.39
C ALA A 12 0.77 -13.49 -13.92
N LEU A 13 1.77 -14.04 -13.25
CA LEU A 13 1.64 -14.66 -11.91
C LEU A 13 1.98 -13.71 -10.73
N ARG A 14 2.24 -12.43 -10.99
CA ARG A 14 2.63 -11.44 -9.95
C ARG A 14 1.54 -10.44 -9.54
N PHE A 15 0.31 -10.61 -10.03
CA PHE A 15 -0.83 -9.91 -9.44
C PHE A 15 -1.37 -10.78 -8.31
N ALA A 16 -0.77 -10.55 -7.15
CA ALA A 16 -0.98 -11.20 -5.86
C ALA A 16 -2.43 -11.63 -5.60
N ASP A 17 -2.60 -12.82 -5.03
CA ASP A 17 -3.73 -13.33 -4.22
C ASP A 17 -4.90 -12.35 -3.97
N VAL A 18 -5.62 -11.97 -5.02
CA VAL A 18 -6.88 -11.24 -4.90
C VAL A 18 -7.96 -12.25 -4.56
N GLY A 19 -7.98 -12.70 -3.30
CA GLY A 19 -9.11 -13.45 -2.77
C GLY A 19 -10.37 -12.60 -2.91
N ALA A 20 -11.38 -13.12 -3.64
CA ALA A 20 -12.76 -12.62 -3.78
C ALA A 20 -12.99 -11.12 -3.55
N LEU A 21 -12.15 -10.22 -4.07
CA LEU A 21 -12.45 -8.81 -4.09
C LEU A 21 -13.60 -8.61 -5.10
N SER A 22 -14.54 -7.75 -4.73
CA SER A 22 -15.60 -7.30 -5.62
C SER A 22 -14.98 -6.88 -6.95
N LYS A 23 -15.31 -7.58 -8.05
CA LYS A 23 -14.84 -7.28 -9.41
C LYS A 23 -15.42 -5.97 -9.98
N ARG A 24 -15.90 -5.07 -9.12
CA ARG A 24 -16.36 -3.75 -9.55
C ARG A 24 -15.15 -2.95 -9.99
N MET A 25 -15.10 -2.66 -11.28
CA MET A 25 -14.17 -1.70 -11.84
C MET A 25 -14.51 -0.33 -11.25
N LEU A 26 -13.64 0.19 -10.39
CA LEU A 26 -13.75 1.57 -9.93
C LEU A 26 -13.36 2.48 -11.09
N ALA A 27 -14.03 3.63 -11.20
CA ALA A 27 -13.58 4.65 -12.14
C ALA A 27 -12.17 5.13 -11.75
N PRO A 28 -11.34 5.54 -12.73
CA PRO A 28 -10.09 6.22 -12.44
C PRO A 28 -10.31 7.39 -11.47
N ILE A 29 -9.30 7.67 -10.65
CA ILE A 29 -9.35 8.82 -9.75
C ILE A 29 -9.03 10.05 -10.60
N ASP A 30 -10.08 10.75 -11.04
CA ASP A 30 -9.94 11.93 -11.90
C ASP A 30 -9.66 13.22 -11.09
N GLY A 31 -9.06 14.21 -11.76
CA GLY A 31 -8.87 15.57 -11.24
C GLY A 31 -7.53 15.83 -10.54
N TYR A 32 -6.84 14.80 -10.05
CA TYR A 32 -5.52 14.93 -9.42
C TYR A 32 -4.41 15.31 -10.42
N GLU A 33 -4.58 15.00 -11.70
CA GLU A 33 -3.65 15.40 -12.77
C GLU A 33 -3.51 16.92 -12.90
N LYS A 34 -4.55 17.66 -12.52
CA LYS A 34 -4.59 19.13 -12.57
C LYS A 34 -4.25 19.75 -11.22
N ALA A 35 -4.06 18.94 -10.18
CA ALA A 35 -3.73 19.44 -8.86
C ALA A 35 -2.30 19.99 -8.87
N PRO A 36 -2.05 21.14 -8.21
CA PRO A 36 -0.70 21.67 -8.10
C PRO A 36 0.16 20.71 -7.29
N LEU A 37 1.41 20.55 -7.71
CA LEU A 37 2.43 19.90 -6.89
C LEU A 37 2.72 20.82 -5.70
N VAL A 38 2.61 20.26 -4.50
CA VAL A 38 2.84 20.94 -3.23
C VAL A 38 3.88 20.17 -2.43
N SER A 39 4.44 20.80 -1.40
CA SER A 39 5.39 20.10 -0.52
C SER A 39 4.70 18.98 0.26
N LEU A 40 5.50 18.02 0.72
CA LEU A 40 5.00 16.92 1.55
C LEU A 40 4.27 17.43 2.81
N GLU A 41 4.78 18.51 3.42
CA GLU A 41 4.21 19.15 4.61
C GLU A 41 2.82 19.74 4.35
N GLU A 42 2.61 20.35 3.18
CA GLU A 42 1.32 20.90 2.80
C GLU A 42 0.31 19.81 2.48
N ALA A 43 0.76 18.76 1.79
CA ALA A 43 -0.07 17.61 1.45
C ALA A 43 -0.64 16.88 2.68
N VAL A 44 0.08 16.88 3.81
CA VAL A 44 -0.35 16.16 5.03
C VAL A 44 -1.28 16.96 5.95
N LYS A 45 -1.40 18.28 5.78
CA LYS A 45 -2.30 19.13 6.59
C LYS A 45 -3.74 18.57 6.73
N PRO A 46 -4.44 18.17 5.66
CA PRO A 46 -5.78 17.59 5.78
C PRO A 46 -5.81 16.23 6.50
N LEU A 47 -4.67 15.54 6.59
CA LEU A 47 -4.55 14.20 7.16
C LEU A 47 -4.23 14.20 8.67
N VAL A 48 -3.87 15.36 9.25
CA VAL A 48 -3.46 15.46 10.67
C VAL A 48 -4.52 14.91 11.63
N ASN A 49 -5.80 15.11 11.32
CA ASN A 49 -6.91 14.62 12.15
C ASN A 49 -7.23 13.14 11.94
N ILE A 50 -6.75 12.54 10.84
CA ILE A 50 -7.05 11.15 10.45
C ILE A 50 -5.90 10.23 10.87
N VAL A 51 -4.66 10.69 10.67
CA VAL A 51 -3.45 9.90 10.88
C VAL A 51 -2.69 10.47 12.08
N PRO A 52 -2.71 9.79 13.23
CA PRO A 52 -1.99 10.24 14.41
C PRO A 52 -0.50 10.37 14.14
N LYS A 53 0.10 11.48 14.60
CA LYS A 53 1.56 11.74 14.53
C LYS A 53 2.12 11.84 13.10
N ILE A 54 1.28 12.14 12.10
CA ILE A 54 1.73 12.25 10.71
C ILE A 54 2.83 13.31 10.54
N GLU A 55 2.72 14.46 11.21
CA GLU A 55 3.73 15.54 11.15
C GLU A 55 5.09 15.07 11.65
N ARG A 56 5.12 14.34 12.78
CA ARG A 56 6.36 13.74 13.30
C ARG A 56 6.93 12.72 12.32
N ASN A 57 6.08 11.93 11.66
CA ASN A 57 6.55 10.97 10.67
C ASN A 57 7.15 11.67 9.45
N VAL A 58 6.53 12.76 8.96
CA VAL A 58 7.04 13.61 7.87
C VAL A 58 8.43 14.14 8.21
N TYR A 59 8.59 14.73 9.39
CA TYR A 59 9.88 15.21 9.87
C TYR A 59 10.97 14.13 9.82
N VAL A 60 10.67 12.94 10.35
CA VAL A 60 11.64 11.85 10.39
C VAL A 60 11.97 11.34 8.98
N VAL A 61 11.01 11.25 8.06
CA VAL A 61 11.32 10.77 6.70
C VAL A 61 12.13 11.78 5.90
N GLN A 62 11.87 13.08 6.07
CA GLN A 62 12.65 14.14 5.42
C GLN A 62 14.11 14.12 5.91
N GLU A 63 14.34 13.93 7.21
CA GLU A 63 15.69 13.79 7.78
C GLU A 63 16.45 12.59 7.20
N ASN A 64 15.76 11.46 6.97
CA ASN A 64 16.37 10.27 6.37
C ASN A 64 16.64 10.41 4.85
N CYS A 65 15.97 11.34 4.17
CA CYS A 65 16.10 11.56 2.72
C CYS A 65 17.20 12.56 2.32
N GLN A 66 17.94 13.15 3.27
CA GLN A 66 18.86 14.26 2.94
C GLN A 66 20.05 13.89 2.03
N ASN A 67 20.37 12.60 1.85
CA ASN A 67 21.58 12.15 1.14
C ASN A 67 21.29 11.20 -0.04
N GLN A 68 20.29 11.48 -0.86
CA GLN A 68 19.90 10.58 -1.94
C GLN A 68 20.67 10.82 -3.25
N GLU A 69 21.17 9.72 -3.83
CA GLU A 69 21.86 9.68 -5.14
C GLU A 69 20.93 9.30 -6.29
N ASP A 70 19.71 8.83 -5.98
CA ASP A 70 18.68 8.54 -6.96
C ASP A 70 18.04 9.89 -7.33
N GLY A 71 17.96 10.24 -8.62
CA GLY A 71 17.55 11.56 -9.14
C GLY A 71 16.11 12.03 -8.83
N LEU A 72 15.52 11.57 -7.73
CA LEU A 72 14.29 12.03 -7.12
C LEU A 72 14.54 13.26 -6.25
N THR A 73 13.53 14.09 -6.14
CA THR A 73 13.50 15.16 -5.14
C THR A 73 13.33 14.58 -3.73
N THR A 74 13.80 15.32 -2.72
CA THR A 74 13.67 14.95 -1.32
C THR A 74 12.22 14.66 -0.93
N ASP A 75 11.27 15.42 -1.48
CA ASP A 75 9.84 15.27 -1.19
C ASP A 75 9.22 14.03 -1.84
N GLU A 76 9.62 13.67 -3.07
CA GLU A 76 9.18 12.43 -3.73
C GLU A 76 9.66 11.20 -2.95
N SER A 77 10.92 11.21 -2.56
CA SER A 77 11.48 10.13 -1.76
C SER A 77 10.90 10.07 -0.36
N ALA A 78 10.70 11.21 0.29
CA ALA A 78 10.07 11.29 1.61
C ALA A 78 8.62 10.78 1.55
N SER A 79 7.88 11.07 0.49
CA SER A 79 6.51 10.56 0.30
C SER A 79 6.46 9.04 0.07
N ILE A 80 7.39 8.48 -0.72
CA ILE A 80 7.55 7.02 -0.86
C ILE A 80 7.92 6.36 0.48
N MET A 81 8.85 6.96 1.22
CA MET A 81 9.27 6.45 2.52
C MET A 81 8.14 6.53 3.55
N LEU A 82 7.36 7.63 3.56
CA LEU A 82 6.21 7.82 4.44
C LEU A 82 5.14 6.76 4.20
N TYR A 83 4.84 6.46 2.93
CA TYR A 83 3.94 5.37 2.55
C TYR A 83 4.44 4.03 3.10
N THR A 84 5.72 3.75 2.91
CA THR A 84 6.33 2.48 3.34
C THR A 84 6.39 2.35 4.87
N LYS A 85 6.78 3.41 5.58
CA LYS A 85 6.96 3.38 7.04
C LYS A 85 5.65 3.23 7.80
N ASN A 86 4.58 3.90 7.36
CA ASN A 86 3.25 3.72 7.93
C ASN A 86 2.74 2.28 7.71
N LEU A 87 3.06 1.67 6.58
CA LEU A 87 2.73 0.26 6.33
C LEU A 87 3.50 -0.70 7.24
N VAL A 88 4.77 -0.44 7.56
CA VAL A 88 5.57 -1.32 8.44
C VAL A 88 4.95 -1.45 9.83
N SER A 89 4.39 -0.37 10.40
CA SER A 89 3.72 -0.43 11.70
C SER A 89 2.55 -1.42 11.70
N TRP A 90 1.72 -1.44 10.65
CA TRP A 90 0.62 -2.41 10.53
C TRP A 90 1.07 -3.78 10.04
N PHE A 91 2.14 -3.83 9.24
CA PHE A 91 2.69 -5.07 8.70
C PHE A 91 3.20 -6.00 9.81
N LEU A 92 3.78 -5.46 10.88
CA LEU A 92 4.22 -6.26 12.02
C LEU A 92 3.04 -6.97 12.71
N TYR A 93 1.91 -6.28 12.93
CA TYR A 93 0.72 -6.89 13.53
C TYR A 93 0.07 -7.92 12.59
N LEU A 94 -0.05 -7.62 11.30
CA LEU A 94 -0.58 -8.56 10.31
C LEU A 94 0.30 -9.79 10.20
N ARG A 95 1.61 -9.62 10.16
CA ARG A 95 2.57 -10.73 10.15
C ARG A 95 2.44 -11.58 11.41
N LEU A 96 2.25 -10.97 12.59
CA LEU A 96 2.04 -11.69 13.85
C LEU A 96 0.76 -12.54 13.80
N ILE A 97 -0.35 -11.96 13.36
CA ILE A 97 -1.64 -12.65 13.23
C ILE A 97 -1.57 -13.78 12.21
N LEU A 98 -1.03 -13.53 11.01
CA LEU A 98 -0.89 -14.54 9.96
C LEU A 98 0.05 -15.67 10.40
N THR A 99 1.16 -15.34 11.06
CA THR A 99 2.10 -16.35 11.60
C THR A 99 1.45 -17.19 12.70
N ALA A 100 0.64 -16.57 13.58
CA ALA A 100 -0.10 -17.28 14.60
C ALA A 100 -1.18 -18.19 13.99
N LEU A 101 -1.93 -17.71 13.00
CA LEU A 101 -2.94 -18.49 12.26
C LEU A 101 -2.33 -19.65 11.49
N ALA A 102 -1.16 -19.47 10.87
CA ALA A 102 -0.44 -20.54 10.18
C ALA A 102 0.05 -21.65 11.13
N ARG A 103 0.33 -21.31 12.39
CA ARG A 103 0.72 -22.28 13.44
C ARG A 103 -0.47 -23.02 14.05
N LEU A 104 -1.70 -22.53 13.87
CA LEU A 104 -2.88 -23.21 14.36
C LEU A 104 -3.27 -24.36 13.42
N PRO A 105 -3.59 -25.54 13.95
CA PRO A 105 -4.05 -26.65 13.12
C PRO A 105 -5.38 -26.29 12.46
N SER A 106 -5.41 -26.35 11.12
CA SER A 106 -6.63 -26.13 10.36
C SER A 106 -7.68 -27.20 10.69
N LYS A 107 -8.86 -26.76 11.14
CA LYS A 107 -10.02 -27.65 11.37
C LYS A 107 -11.07 -27.34 10.31
N ARG A 108 -11.46 -28.34 9.51
CA ARG A 108 -12.61 -28.22 8.61
C ARG A 108 -13.90 -28.18 9.42
N ARG A 109 -14.48 -27.00 9.56
CA ARG A 109 -15.82 -26.78 10.11
C ARG A 109 -16.51 -25.68 9.31
N SER A 110 -17.82 -25.82 9.12
CA SER A 110 -18.62 -24.75 8.53
C SER A 110 -18.73 -23.61 9.54
N VAL A 111 -18.24 -22.44 9.15
CA VAL A 111 -18.35 -21.21 9.94
C VAL A 111 -19.33 -20.30 9.24
N PHE A 112 -20.41 -19.94 9.94
CA PHE A 112 -21.39 -18.99 9.43
C PHE A 112 -21.00 -17.59 9.92
N ARG A 113 -20.86 -16.63 8.99
CA ARG A 113 -20.59 -15.22 9.29
C ARG A 113 -21.85 -14.41 8.95
N GLY A 114 -22.43 -13.74 9.94
CA GLY A 114 -23.49 -12.75 9.69
C GLY A 114 -22.93 -11.51 9.01
N VAL A 115 -23.47 -11.14 7.86
CA VAL A 115 -23.16 -9.89 7.17
C VAL A 115 -24.40 -9.01 7.26
N LYS A 116 -24.24 -7.80 7.82
CA LYS A 116 -25.33 -6.83 7.89
C LYS A 116 -25.49 -6.20 6.52
N GLU A 117 -26.67 -6.29 5.94
CA GLU A 117 -27.02 -5.59 4.71
C GLU A 117 -27.24 -4.11 5.07
N ASN A 118 -26.49 -3.21 4.43
CA ASN A 118 -26.66 -1.78 4.64
C ASN A 118 -27.85 -1.33 3.79
N ALA A 119 -29.01 -1.17 4.43
CA ALA A 119 -30.18 -0.49 3.88
C ALA A 119 -30.05 1.03 4.03
#